data_AF-A0A1V3VHU2-F1
#
_entry.id   AF-A0A1V3VHU2-F1
#
_cell.length_a   1.000
_cell.length_b   1.000
_cell.length_c   1.000
_cell.angle_alpha   90.00
_cell.angle_beta   90.00
_cell.angle_gamma   90.00
#
_symmetry.space_group_name_H-M   'P 1'
#
loop_
_entity.id
_entity.type
_entity.pdbx_description
1 polymer ?
#
loop_
_entity_poly.entity_id
_entity_poly.type
_entity_poly.pdbx_seq_one_letter_code
_entity_poly.pdbx_strand_id
1 'polypeptide(L)' 'MTATTDTTPHKYRIEATILKPGGAPVSWVRFQNTPMTEPECVRLFSKEKEAGKSFSVKVNVTAFSCSRVQPE' A
#
# COMPACT_ATOMS: atom_id res chain seq x y z
N MET A 1 2.71 -26.58 4.29
CA MET A 1 2.11 -25.24 4.40
C MET A 1 2.67 -24.42 3.26
N THR A 2 1.85 -24.17 2.24
CA THR A 2 2.27 -23.63 0.94
C THR A 2 2.58 -22.13 1.05
N ALA A 3 3.86 -21.80 1.20
CA ALA A 3 4.35 -20.48 0.88
C ALA A 3 4.25 -20.33 -0.64
N THR A 4 3.24 -19.62 -1.12
CA THR A 4 3.15 -19.21 -2.53
C THR A 4 4.25 -18.19 -2.77
N THR A 5 5.44 -18.65 -3.10
CA THR A 5 6.47 -17.81 -3.73
C THR A 5 5.95 -17.49 -5.14
N ASP A 6 5.32 -16.32 -5.28
CA ASP A 6 5.06 -15.73 -6.59
C ASP A 6 6.42 -15.47 -7.26
N THR A 7 6.86 -16.42 -8.08
CA THR A 7 8.11 -16.38 -8.84
C THR A 7 8.00 -15.41 -10.03
N THR A 8 7.36 -14.26 -9.82
CA THR A 8 7.34 -13.14 -10.77
C THR A 8 8.25 -12.06 -10.20
N PRO A 9 9.32 -11.63 -10.90
CA PRO A 9 10.17 -10.55 -10.42
C PRO A 9 9.36 -9.26 -10.36
N HIS A 10 8.87 -8.93 -9.17
CA HIS A 10 8.23 -7.65 -8.93
C HIS A 10 9.24 -6.54 -9.17
N LYS A 11 8.92 -5.67 -10.13
CA LYS A 11 9.83 -4.58 -10.51
C LYS A 11 9.91 -3.49 -9.46
N TYR A 12 8.90 -3.32 -8.61
CA TYR A 12 8.83 -2.24 -7.62
C TYR A 12 8.45 -2.77 -6.24
N ARG A 13 9.12 -2.21 -5.23
CA ARG A 13 8.85 -2.36 -3.81
C ARG A 13 8.36 -1.02 -3.27
N ILE A 14 7.15 -1.02 -2.76
CA ILE A 14 6.48 0.13 -2.19
C ILE A 14 6.48 -0.05 -0.69
N GLU A 15 7.01 0.90 0.05
CA GLU A 15 6.89 0.97 1.50
C GLU A 15 6.12 2.21 1.88
N ALA A 16 5.33 2.10 2.95
CA ALA A 16 4.54 3.20 3.47
C ALA A 16 4.21 2.94 4.93
N THR A 17 4.05 4.00 5.71
CA THR A 17 3.45 3.94 7.04
C THR A 17 2.04 4.47 6.96
N ILE A 18 1.06 3.62 7.29
CA ILE A 18 -0.36 3.92 7.19
C ILE A 18 -0.87 4.35 8.57
N LEU A 19 -1.31 5.60 8.70
CA LEU A 19 -1.93 6.14 9.89
C LEU A 19 -3.44 6.19 9.67
N LYS A 20 -4.16 5.33 10.40
CA LYS A 20 -5.62 5.32 10.41
C LYS A 20 -6.14 6.10 11.61
N PRO A 21 -7.25 6.85 11.47
CA PRO A 21 -7.85 7.55 12.60
C PRO A 21 -8.27 6.53 13.67
N GLY A 22 -7.81 6.72 14.91
CA GLY A 22 -8.07 5.82 16.03
C GLY A 22 -7.24 4.53 16.04
N GLY A 23 -6.28 4.37 15.13
CA GLY A 23 -5.38 3.22 15.08
C GLY A 23 -3.92 3.63 15.25
N ALA A 24 -3.07 2.66 15.57
CA ALA A 24 -1.62 2.83 15.55
C ALA A 24 -1.10 2.95 14.10
N PRO A 25 0.05 3.63 13.88
CA PRO A 25 0.74 3.60 12.59
C PRO A 25 1.12 2.16 12.21
N VAL A 26 0.84 1.77 10.97
CA VAL A 26 1.14 0.43 10.45
C VAL A 26 2.15 0.53 9.32
N SER A 27 3.31 -0.10 9.47
CA SER A 27 4.26 -0.28 8.37
C SER A 27 3.68 -1.25 7.34
N TRP A 28 3.63 -0.81 6.10
CA TRP A 28 3.11 -1.55 4.97
C TRP A 28 4.17 -1.64 3.88
N VAL A 29 4.33 -2.86 3.34
CA VAL A 29 5.23 -3.12 2.22
C VAL A 29 4.45 -3.92 1.19
N ARG A 30 4.52 -3.49 -0.07
CA ARG A 30 3.91 -4.20 -1.20
C ARG A 30 4.89 -4.26 -2.36
N PHE A 31 4.91 -5.41 -3.01
CA PHE A 31 5.62 -5.61 -4.25
C PHE A 31 4.63 -5.63 -5.42
N GLN A 32 5.00 -4.99 -6.53
CA GLN A 32 4.17 -4.98 -7.74
C GLN A 32 5.02 -4.69 -8.98
N ASN A 33 4.44 -4.88 -10.16
CA ASN A 33 5.13 -4.74 -11.44
C ASN A 33 5.14 -3.30 -12.01
N THR A 34 4.30 -2.42 -11.45
CA THR A 34 4.14 -1.02 -11.86
C THR A 34 4.61 -0.07 -10.76
N PRO A 35 5.11 1.13 -11.07
CA PRO A 35 5.34 2.13 -10.03
C PRO A 35 4.02 2.53 -9.37
N MET A 36 4.08 3.02 -8.13
CA MET A 36 2.97 3.65 -7.43
C MET A 36 3.41 5.04 -6.99
N THR A 37 2.46 5.94 -6.94
CA THR A 37 2.61 7.26 -6.35
C THR A 37 1.99 7.31 -4.95
N GLU A 38 2.42 8.27 -4.13
CA GLU A 38 1.84 8.45 -2.80
C GLU A 38 0.32 8.66 -2.82
N PRO A 39 -0.27 9.48 -3.73
CA PRO A 39 -1.73 9.62 -3.81
C PRO A 39 -2.46 8.32 -4.17
N GLU A 40 -1.87 7.46 -5.01
CA GLU A 40 -2.44 6.14 -5.31
C GLU A 40 -2.39 5.21 -4.10
N CYS A 41 -1.29 5.27 -3.33
CA CYS A 41 -1.18 4.55 -2.07
C CYS A 41 -2.24 5.01 -1.06
N VAL A 42 -2.40 6.33 -0.88
CA VAL A 42 -3.47 6.91 -0.05
C VAL A 42 -4.83 6.43 -0.53
N ARG A 43 -5.09 6.46 -1.85
CA ARG A 43 -6.36 6.03 -2.43
C ARG A 43 -6.66 4.55 -2.17
N LEU A 44 -5.63 3.70 -2.20
CA LEU A 44 -5.75 2.26 -1.92
C LEU A 44 -6.19 1.99 -0.48
N PHE A 45 -5.76 2.83 0.46
CA PHE A 45 -6.11 2.70 1.88
C PHE A 45 -7.32 3.51 2.30
N SER A 46 -7.63 4.59 1.59
CA SER A 46 -8.89 5.32 1.74
C SER A 46 -9.97 4.48 1.06
N LYS A 47 -10.75 3.72 1.83
CA LYS A 47 -11.88 2.97 1.25
C LYS A 47 -12.84 3.95 0.57
N GLU A 48 -13.01 3.86 -0.75
CA GLU A 48 -14.21 4.32 -1.42
C GLU A 48 -15.35 3.40 -0.96
N LYS A 49 -16.43 3.98 -0.45
CA LYS A 49 -17.46 3.20 0.21
C LYS A 49 -18.48 2.63 -0.78
N GLU A 50 -18.71 1.34 -0.63
CA GLU A 50 -20.00 0.65 -0.80
C GLU A 50 -21.19 1.56 -0.45
N ALA A 51 -22.23 1.52 -1.29
CA ALA A 51 -23.42 2.34 -1.17
C ALA A 51 -24.04 2.28 0.24
N GLY A 52 -24.27 3.45 0.87
CA GLY A 52 -25.21 3.56 1.99
C GLY A 52 -24.66 3.84 3.39
N LYS A 53 -23.34 4.04 3.60
CA LYS A 53 -22.84 4.60 4.87
C LYS A 53 -21.85 5.72 4.58
N SER A 54 -21.93 6.89 5.21
CA SER A 54 -20.98 8.00 5.01
C SER A 54 -19.82 7.94 6.03
N PHE A 55 -18.79 7.15 5.75
CA PHE A 55 -17.54 7.22 6.53
C PHE A 55 -16.37 7.13 5.55
N SER A 56 -15.98 8.27 4.99
CA SER A 56 -14.71 8.40 4.28
C SER A 56 -13.61 8.36 5.33
N VAL A 57 -13.00 7.19 5.53
CA VAL A 57 -11.86 7.08 6.44
C VAL A 57 -10.67 7.72 5.73
N LYS A 58 -10.39 8.97 6.08
CA LYS A 58 -9.18 9.66 5.63
C LYS A 58 -7.99 8.99 6.32
N VAL A 59 -7.20 8.27 5.55
CA VAL A 59 -5.93 7.70 5.98
C VAL A 59 -4.82 8.69 5.66
N ASN A 60 -3.83 8.79 6.55
CA ASN A 60 -2.61 9.52 6.26
C ASN A 60 -1.51 8.52 5.94
N VAL A 61 -0.75 8.76 4.88
CA VAL A 61 0.40 7.95 4.51
C VAL A 61 1.65 8.76 4.77
N THR A 62 2.62 8.17 5.46
CA THR A 62 3.94 8.79 5.70
C THR A 62 5.04 7.80 5.36
N ALA A 63 6.28 8.29 5.24
CA ALA A 63 7.43 7.46 4.88
C ALA A 63 7.19 6.63 3.61
N PHE A 64 6.50 7.22 2.62
CA PHE A 64 6.24 6.57 1.34
C PHE A 64 7.55 6.43 0.56
N SER A 65 7.87 5.22 0.14
CA SER A 65 8.98 4.91 -0.76
C SER A 65 8.49 4.01 -1.88
N CYS A 66 8.96 4.24 -3.11
CA CYS A 66 8.75 3.35 -4.24
C CYS A 66 10.10 3.12 -4.90
N SER A 67 10.69 1.95 -4.66
CA SER A 67 12.00 1.58 -5.18
C SER A 67 11.89 0.47 -6.19
N ARG A 68 12.64 0.56 -7.30
CA ARG A 68 12.73 -0.53 -8.26
C ARG A 68 13.54 -1.67 -7.63
N VAL A 69 12.96 -2.86 -7.52
CA VAL A 69 13.67 -4.07 -7.10
C VAL A 69 14.39 -4.57 -8.34
N GLN A 70 15.69 -4.30 -8.44
CA GLN A 70 16.49 -4.91 -9.49
C GLN A 70 16.65 -6.39 -9.14
N PRO A 71 16.38 -7.33 -10.08
CA PRO A 71 16.95 -8.66 -9.94
C PRO A 71 18.48 -8.52 -10.00
N GLU A 72 19.18 -9.07 -9.01
CA GLU A 72 20.64 -9.26 -9.08
C GLU A 72 21.05 -10.02 -10.35
#